data_AF-A6DM61-F1
#
_entry.id   AF-A6DM61-F1
#
_cell.length_a   1.000
_cell.length_b   1.000
_cell.length_c   1.000
_cell.angle_alpha   90.00
_cell.angle_beta   90.00
_cell.angle_gamma   90.00
#
_symmetry.space_group_name_H-M   'P 1'
#
loop_
_entity.id
_entity.type
_entity.pdbx_description
1 polymer ?
#
loop_
_entity_poly.entity_id
_entity_poly.type
_entity_poly.pdbx_seq_one_letter_code
_entity_poly.pdbx_strand_id
1 'polypeptide(L)'
;MKKYYSIKCIFVYEPEDSEYLYRYEERITLWHTKDMDEAIKLAEEEATQYAKKSNSEYIKYCVSHKLDEKYGEGKSVYSTKRNSDLEPEQYLDNFYDTGDECIISDDPIGELENCLDYEQTLLKALEMNKRKIKKLKTEI
;
A
#
# COMPACT_ATOMS: atom_id res chain seq x y z
N MET A 1 -3.37 30.32 -2.71
CA MET A 1 -3.42 29.38 -3.85
C MET A 1 -3.26 27.99 -3.27
N LYS A 2 -4.09 27.03 -3.70
CA LYS A 2 -3.94 25.64 -3.27
C LYS A 2 -2.75 25.00 -3.99
N LYS A 3 -2.20 23.93 -3.43
CA LYS A 3 -1.13 23.13 -4.01
C LYS A 3 -1.42 21.65 -3.79
N TYR A 4 -0.78 20.82 -4.58
CA TYR A 4 -0.83 19.39 -4.34
C TYR A 4 0.17 19.00 -3.25
N TYR A 5 -0.21 18.03 -2.42
CA TYR A 5 0.64 17.40 -1.42
C TYR A 5 0.39 15.91 -1.48
N SER A 6 1.45 15.11 -1.60
CA SER A 6 1.34 13.67 -1.42
C SER A 6 1.67 13.30 0.02
N ILE A 7 0.81 12.54 0.67
CA ILE A 7 1.00 12.10 2.06
C ILE A 7 1.15 10.58 2.08
N LYS A 8 2.28 10.09 2.60
CA LYS A 8 2.50 8.68 2.90
C LYS A 8 1.99 8.37 4.30
N CYS A 9 1.10 7.40 4.46
CA CYS A 9 0.65 6.86 5.74
C CYS A 9 1.04 5.37 5.86
N ILE A 10 1.23 4.89 7.08
CA ILE A 10 1.57 3.49 7.35
C ILE A 10 0.42 2.81 8.09
N PHE A 11 0.09 1.60 7.65
CA PHE A 11 -0.93 0.75 8.26
C PHE A 11 -0.32 -0.58 8.66
N VAL A 12 -0.90 -1.19 9.69
CA VAL A 12 -0.56 -2.56 10.11
C VAL A 12 -1.81 -3.43 10.10
N TYR A 13 -1.64 -4.66 9.63
CA TYR A 13 -2.64 -5.72 9.59
C TYR A 13 -2.14 -6.89 10.43
N GLU A 14 -3.06 -7.61 11.05
CA GLU A 14 -2.82 -8.92 11.65
C GLU A 14 -3.38 -9.99 10.69
N PRO A 15 -2.56 -10.52 9.76
CA PRO A 15 -3.05 -11.45 8.74
C PRO A 15 -3.47 -12.79 9.36
N GLU A 16 -4.70 -13.23 9.06
CA GLU A 16 -5.15 -14.58 9.38
C GLU A 16 -4.36 -15.61 8.54
N ASP A 17 -3.97 -16.74 9.15
CA ASP A 17 -3.28 -17.85 8.49
C ASP A 17 -1.97 -17.46 7.76
N SER A 18 -1.17 -16.59 8.37
CA SER A 18 0.14 -16.14 7.87
C SER A 18 1.26 -16.59 8.80
N GLU A 19 2.45 -16.87 8.25
CA GLU A 19 3.65 -17.11 9.06
C GLU A 19 4.19 -15.84 9.72
N TYR A 20 3.81 -14.67 9.20
CA TYR A 20 4.11 -13.36 9.76
C TYR A 20 3.03 -12.89 10.72
N LEU A 21 3.47 -12.29 11.84
CA LEU A 21 2.58 -11.68 12.84
C LEU A 21 1.89 -10.40 12.34
N TYR A 22 2.59 -9.65 11.49
CA TYR A 22 2.14 -8.34 11.02
C TYR A 22 2.41 -8.19 9.53
N ARG A 23 1.49 -7.51 8.84
CA ARG A 23 1.72 -6.99 7.48
C ARG A 23 1.62 -5.48 7.52
N TYR A 24 2.62 -4.80 6.97
CA TYR A 24 2.61 -3.33 6.88
C TYR A 24 2.25 -2.89 5.46
N GLU A 25 1.47 -1.82 5.36
CA GLU A 25 1.14 -1.17 4.09
C GLU A 25 1.65 0.28 4.14
N GLU A 26 2.40 0.68 3.12
CA GLU A 26 2.69 2.08 2.86
C GLU A 26 1.74 2.60 1.78
N ARG A 27 0.86 3.54 2.15
CA ARG A 27 -0.11 4.12 1.20
C ARG A 27 0.17 5.60 0.99
N ILE A 28 0.29 6.01 -0.27
CA ILE A 28 0.49 7.41 -0.65
C ILE A 28 -0.82 7.97 -1.22
N THR A 29 -1.30 9.06 -0.65
CA THR A 29 -2.53 9.76 -1.06
C THR A 29 -2.22 11.16 -1.56
N LEU A 30 -3.03 11.69 -2.47
CA LEU A 30 -2.85 13.01 -3.07
C LEU A 30 -3.92 14.00 -2.58
N TRP A 31 -3.49 15.18 -2.12
CA TRP A 31 -4.35 16.19 -1.51
C TRP A 31 -4.15 17.56 -2.16
N HIS A 32 -5.25 18.26 -2.46
CA HIS A 32 -5.23 19.62 -3.01
C HIS A 32 -5.73 20.64 -1.98
N THR A 33 -4.78 21.20 -1.22
CA THR A 33 -5.03 21.99 0.00
C THR A 33 -4.27 23.31 -0.03
N LYS A 34 -4.58 24.21 0.91
CA LYS A 34 -3.93 25.52 1.01
C LYS A 34 -2.49 25.41 1.51
N ASP A 35 -2.23 24.47 2.41
CA ASP A 35 -0.96 24.25 3.11
C ASP A 35 -0.77 22.77 3.45
N MET A 36 0.43 22.45 3.94
CA MET A 36 0.85 21.10 4.31
C MET A 36 0.08 20.58 5.53
N ASP A 37 -0.18 21.44 6.51
CA ASP A 37 -0.88 21.06 7.75
C ASP A 37 -2.32 20.62 7.45
N GLU A 38 -3.02 21.32 6.55
CA GLU A 38 -4.33 20.92 6.07
C GLU A 38 -4.28 19.58 5.32
N ALA A 39 -3.25 19.33 4.51
CA ALA A 39 -3.07 18.06 3.82
C ALA A 39 -2.85 16.90 4.80
N ILE A 40 -1.99 17.09 5.80
CA ILE A 40 -1.73 16.09 6.84
C ILE A 40 -3.02 15.77 7.60
N LYS A 41 -3.74 16.80 8.06
CA LYS A 41 -4.99 16.60 8.80
C LYS A 41 -6.01 15.78 8.00
N LEU A 42 -6.21 16.13 6.73
CA LEU A 42 -7.13 15.39 5.86
C LEU A 42 -6.66 13.95 5.60
N ALA A 43 -5.35 13.74 5.44
CA ALA A 43 -4.77 12.42 5.25
C ALA A 43 -4.91 11.54 6.50
N GLU A 44 -4.77 12.09 7.70
CA GLU A 44 -4.96 11.34 8.95
C GLU A 44 -6.42 10.98 9.20
N GLU A 45 -7.34 11.90 8.88
CA GLU A 45 -8.77 11.64 8.91
C GLU A 45 -9.15 10.53 7.93
N GLU A 46 -8.63 10.59 6.69
CA GLU A 46 -8.84 9.55 5.67
C GLU A 46 -8.23 8.21 6.07
N ALA A 47 -6.98 8.20 6.54
CA ALA A 47 -6.30 7.00 7.01
C ALA A 47 -7.08 6.31 8.14
N THR A 48 -7.63 7.09 9.08
CA THR A 48 -8.48 6.55 10.15
C THR A 48 -9.76 5.90 9.61
N GLN A 49 -10.35 6.44 8.55
CA GLN A 49 -11.53 5.84 7.91
C GLN A 49 -11.16 4.62 7.06
N TYR A 50 -10.02 4.67 6.37
CA TYR A 50 -9.50 3.57 5.58
C TYR A 50 -9.23 2.35 6.47
N ALA A 51 -8.50 2.54 7.58
CA ALA A 51 -8.17 1.49 8.54
C ALA A 51 -9.40 0.72 9.04
N LYS A 52 -10.50 1.43 9.33
CA LYS A 52 -11.78 0.80 9.71
C LYS A 52 -12.39 -0.06 8.61
N LYS A 53 -12.23 0.33 7.34
CA LYS A 53 -12.80 -0.38 6.19
C LYS A 53 -11.95 -1.58 5.79
N SER A 54 -10.63 -1.48 5.91
CA SER A 54 -9.69 -2.53 5.53
C SER A 54 -9.36 -3.51 6.66
N ASN A 55 -9.95 -3.33 7.86
CA ASN A 55 -9.61 -4.11 9.06
C ASN A 55 -8.12 -4.03 9.39
N SER A 56 -7.58 -2.82 9.34
CA SER A 56 -6.19 -2.49 9.67
C SER A 56 -6.13 -1.43 10.76
N GLU A 57 -4.93 -1.16 11.26
CA GLU A 57 -4.65 -0.05 12.16
C GLU A 57 -3.77 0.99 11.46
N TYR A 58 -4.19 2.26 11.50
CA TYR A 58 -3.33 3.38 11.14
C TYR A 58 -2.40 3.72 12.31
N ILE A 59 -1.09 3.51 12.14
CA ILE A 59 -0.09 3.64 13.23
C ILE A 59 0.33 5.09 13.54
N LYS A 60 -0.46 6.08 13.11
CA LYS A 60 -0.24 7.51 13.37
C LYS A 60 1.11 8.03 12.89
N TYR A 61 1.58 7.49 11.76
CA TYR A 61 2.77 7.97 11.09
C TYR A 61 2.40 8.46 9.69
N CYS A 62 2.69 9.74 9.43
CA CYS A 62 2.54 10.33 8.11
C CYS A 62 3.79 11.11 7.68
N VAL A 63 4.06 11.13 6.38
CA VAL A 63 5.12 11.94 5.76
C VAL A 63 4.52 12.73 4.61
N SER A 64 4.71 14.05 4.63
CA SER A 64 4.26 14.92 3.55
C SER A 64 5.37 15.21 2.54
N HIS A 65 5.03 15.12 1.25
CA HIS A 65 5.85 15.61 0.16
C HIS A 65 5.05 16.65 -0.63
N LYS A 66 5.60 17.86 -0.73
CA LYS A 66 4.94 18.94 -1.46
C LYS A 66 5.02 18.69 -2.96
N LEU A 67 3.87 18.78 -3.62
CA LEU A 67 3.74 18.73 -5.06
C LEU A 67 3.58 20.16 -5.64
N ASP A 68 4.67 20.83 -6.04
CA ASP A 68 4.62 22.16 -6.67
C ASP A 68 4.23 22.09 -8.15
N GLU A 69 3.43 23.05 -8.63
CA GLU A 69 2.70 22.99 -9.91
C GLU A 69 3.57 22.94 -11.18
N LYS A 70 4.90 23.05 -11.07
CA LYS A 70 5.85 22.97 -12.18
C LYS A 70 6.67 21.67 -12.16
N TYR A 71 6.00 20.52 -12.09
CA TYR A 71 6.68 19.25 -12.31
C TYR A 71 7.06 19.11 -13.77
N GLY A 72 8.32 19.39 -14.08
CA GLY A 72 8.96 18.87 -15.28
C GLY A 72 9.22 17.36 -15.15
N GLU A 73 9.40 16.68 -16.27
CA GLU A 73 9.80 15.28 -16.32
C GLU A 73 11.07 15.04 -15.47
N GLY A 74 11.13 13.91 -14.76
CA GLY A 74 12.29 13.50 -13.95
C GLY A 74 12.43 14.19 -12.58
N LYS A 75 11.42 14.93 -12.11
CA LYS A 75 11.44 15.51 -10.76
C LYS A 75 11.02 14.48 -9.70
N SER A 76 11.83 14.37 -8.65
CA SER A 76 11.58 13.48 -7.52
C SER A 76 10.33 13.89 -6.73
N VAL A 77 9.39 12.96 -6.59
CA VAL A 77 8.22 13.10 -5.69
C VAL A 77 8.56 12.56 -4.29
N TYR A 78 9.34 11.49 -4.22
CA TYR A 78 9.76 10.82 -2.99
C TYR A 78 11.21 10.36 -3.11
N SER A 79 11.98 10.53 -2.04
CA SER A 79 13.30 9.93 -1.90
C SER A 79 13.57 9.70 -0.41
N THR A 80 14.09 8.52 -0.08
CA THR A 80 14.53 8.17 1.26
C THR A 80 15.97 7.72 1.23
N LYS A 81 16.74 8.07 2.26
CA LYS A 81 18.08 7.54 2.50
C LYS A 81 18.05 6.79 3.82
N ARG A 82 18.51 5.55 3.79
CA ARG A 82 18.63 4.68 4.96
C ARG A 82 20.08 4.22 5.06
N ASN A 83 20.72 4.49 6.18
CA ASN A 83 22.00 3.86 6.48
C ASN A 83 21.74 2.39 6.80
N SER A 84 22.57 1.50 6.27
CA SER A 84 22.47 0.06 6.49
C SER A 84 23.85 -0.56 6.40
N ASP A 85 24.09 -1.58 7.23
CA ASP A 85 25.30 -2.41 7.16
C ASP A 85 25.10 -3.63 6.23
N LEU A 86 23.94 -3.73 5.56
CA LEU A 86 23.65 -4.78 4.58
C LEU A 86 24.33 -4.49 3.24
N GLU A 87 24.82 -5.54 2.60
CA GLU A 87 25.25 -5.46 1.20
C GLU A 87 24.03 -5.27 0.26
N PRO A 88 24.22 -4.74 -0.96
CA PRO A 88 23.11 -4.30 -1.82
C PRO A 88 22.00 -5.33 -2.06
N GLU A 89 22.32 -6.58 -2.39
CA GLU A 89 21.32 -7.62 -2.64
C GLU A 89 20.53 -7.95 -1.37
N GLN A 90 21.23 -8.08 -0.24
CA GLN A 90 20.59 -8.33 1.06
C GLN A 90 19.69 -7.17 1.48
N TYR A 91 20.07 -5.94 1.14
CA TYR A 91 19.25 -4.76 1.42
C TYR A 91 17.94 -4.77 0.61
N LEU A 92 17.99 -5.21 -0.66
CA LEU A 92 16.79 -5.34 -1.48
C LEU A 92 15.89 -6.46 -0.94
N ASP A 93 16.45 -7.64 -0.70
CA ASP A 93 15.71 -8.80 -0.18
C ASP A 93 15.09 -8.53 1.20
N ASN A 94 15.67 -7.61 1.99
CA ASN A 94 15.13 -7.25 3.30
C ASN A 94 14.03 -6.18 3.28
N PHE A 95 14.01 -5.27 2.30
CA PHE A 95 13.19 -4.06 2.36
C PHE A 95 12.30 -3.80 1.14
N TYR A 96 12.56 -4.43 0.00
CA TYR A 96 11.95 -4.05 -1.29
C TYR A 96 11.56 -5.22 -2.20
N ASP A 97 12.36 -6.28 -2.23
CA ASP A 97 12.15 -7.48 -3.06
C ASP A 97 12.15 -8.72 -2.16
N THR A 98 11.28 -8.70 -1.17
CA THR A 98 11.14 -9.73 -0.14
C THR A 98 10.47 -10.99 -0.68
N GLY A 99 9.71 -10.87 -1.77
CA GLY A 99 8.88 -11.93 -2.34
C GLY A 99 7.49 -12.03 -1.73
N ASP A 100 7.19 -11.22 -0.70
CA ASP A 100 5.91 -11.17 0.01
C ASP A 100 5.11 -9.89 -0.26
N GLU A 101 5.56 -9.06 -1.21
CA GLU A 101 4.87 -7.84 -1.62
C GLU A 101 3.49 -8.15 -2.22
N CYS A 102 2.47 -7.40 -1.80
CA CYS A 102 1.14 -7.45 -2.38
C CYS A 102 0.78 -6.06 -2.89
N ILE A 103 0.90 -5.84 -4.21
CA ILE A 103 0.54 -4.57 -4.83
C ILE A 103 -0.98 -4.55 -5.01
N ILE A 104 -1.64 -3.61 -4.33
CA ILE A 104 -3.08 -3.38 -4.45
C ILE A 104 -3.27 -2.23 -5.45
N SER A 105 -3.83 -2.52 -6.63
CA SER A 105 -4.28 -1.49 -7.56
C SER A 105 -5.72 -1.09 -7.24
N ASP A 106 -5.98 0.22 -7.12
CA ASP A 106 -7.34 0.78 -7.04
C ASP A 106 -8.10 0.64 -8.37
N ASP A 107 -7.41 0.28 -9.45
CA ASP A 107 -8.00 -0.12 -10.72
C ASP A 107 -8.20 -1.65 -10.75
N PRO A 108 -9.44 -2.16 -10.71
CA PRO A 108 -9.69 -3.59 -10.73
C PRO A 108 -9.40 -4.24 -12.09
N ILE A 109 -9.18 -3.48 -13.18
CA ILE A 109 -9.01 -4.02 -14.55
C ILE A 109 -7.90 -3.32 -15.37
N GLY A 110 -7.41 -2.15 -15.00
CA GLY A 110 -6.39 -1.41 -15.76
C GLY A 110 -4.96 -1.77 -15.40
N GLU A 111 -4.29 -2.50 -16.30
CA GLU A 111 -2.82 -2.64 -16.40
C GLU A 111 -2.16 -3.53 -15.34
N LEU A 112 -2.56 -4.81 -15.34
CA LEU A 112 -1.73 -5.95 -14.92
C LEU A 112 -0.57 -6.18 -15.91
N GLU A 113 0.27 -5.18 -16.13
CA GLU A 113 1.53 -5.29 -16.84
C GLU A 113 2.68 -5.04 -15.87
N ASN A 114 2.95 -6.08 -15.07
CA ASN A 114 4.15 -6.35 -14.25
C ASN A 114 3.82 -6.57 -12.77
N CYS A 115 3.54 -7.82 -12.44
CA CYS A 115 4.19 -8.48 -11.31
C CYS A 115 4.18 -9.97 -11.64
N LEU A 116 5.31 -10.64 -11.42
CA LEU A 116 5.54 -12.07 -11.67
C LEU A 116 4.62 -13.04 -10.88
N ASP A 117 3.52 -12.53 -10.31
CA ASP A 117 2.61 -13.26 -9.43
C ASP A 117 1.13 -13.23 -9.86
N TYR A 118 0.82 -12.74 -11.07
CA TYR A 118 -0.55 -12.77 -11.61
C TYR A 118 -1.13 -14.19 -11.61
N GLU A 119 -0.33 -15.18 -12.00
CA GLU A 119 -0.77 -16.57 -12.12
C GLU A 119 -1.04 -17.20 -10.75
N GLN A 120 -0.20 -16.94 -9.73
CA GLN A 120 -0.45 -17.47 -8.38
C GLN A 120 -1.63 -16.77 -7.70
N THR A 121 -1.78 -15.47 -7.90
CA THR A 121 -2.91 -14.71 -7.38
C THR A 121 -4.23 -15.21 -7.99
N LEU A 122 -4.26 -15.49 -9.30
CA LEU A 122 -5.43 -16.08 -9.97
C LEU A 122 -5.73 -17.49 -9.45
N LEU A 123 -4.70 -18.31 -9.23
CA LEU A 123 -4.84 -19.67 -8.70
C LEU A 123 -5.41 -19.66 -7.27
N LYS A 124 -4.90 -18.79 -6.38
CA LYS A 124 -5.41 -18.62 -5.01
C LYS A 124 -6.88 -18.19 -5.03
N ALA A 125 -7.25 -17.22 -5.87
CA ALA A 125 -8.64 -16.76 -6.00
C ALA A 125 -9.58 -17.87 -6.50
N LEU A 126 -9.13 -18.69 -7.47
CA LEU A 126 -9.88 -19.83 -7.97
C LEU A 126 -10.07 -20.92 -6.90
N GLU A 127 -9.06 -21.19 -6.08
CA GLU A 127 -9.18 -22.14 -4.97
C GLU A 127 -10.15 -21.68 -3.88
N MET A 128 -10.11 -20.40 -3.51
CA MET A 128 -11.05 -19.83 -2.55
C MET A 128 -12.50 -19.96 -3.04
N ASN A 129 -12.74 -19.70 -4.32
CA ASN A 129 -14.06 -19.87 -4.92
C ASN A 129 -14.51 -21.34 -4.96
N LYS A 130 -13.61 -22.28 -5.27
CA LYS A 130 -13.91 -23.72 -5.19
C LYS A 130 -14.31 -24.15 -3.78
N ARG A 131 -13.61 -23.65 -2.74
CA ARG A 131 -13.95 -23.93 -1.33
C ARG A 131 -15.32 -23.38 -0.95
N LYS A 132 -15.64 -22.14 -1.35
CA LYS A 132 -16.97 -21.52 -1.13
C LYS A 132 -18.09 -22.32 -1.80
N ILE A 133 -17.92 -22.72 -3.06
CA ILE A 133 -18.90 -23.52 -3.80
C ILE A 133 -19.09 -24.89 -3.14
N LYS A 134 -18.00 -25.52 -2.68
CA LYS A 134 -18.08 -26.81 -1.98
C LYS A 134 -18.87 -26.69 -0.68
N LYS A 135 -18.63 -25.64 0.11
CA LYS A 135 -19.33 -25.39 1.38
C LYS A 135 -20.83 -25.19 1.18
N LEU A 136 -21.22 -24.41 0.16
CA LEU A 136 -22.63 -24.19 -0.22
C LEU A 136 -23.34 -25.47 -0.65
N LYS A 137 -22.63 -26.43 -1.26
CA LYS A 137 -23.20 -27.72 -1.68
C LYS A 137 -23.40 -28.73 -0.55
N THR A 138 -22.75 -28.52 0.61
CA THR A 138 -22.90 -29.36 1.80
C THR A 138 -23.97 -28.85 2.78
N GLU A 139 -24.50 -27.65 2.56
CA GLU A 139 -25.53 -27.00 3.39
C GLU A 139 -26.94 -27.09 2.79
N ILE A 140 -27.10 -27.80 1.65
CA ILE A 140 -28.37 -28.12 0.97
C ILE A 140 -28.59 -29.63 1.04
#